data_AF-A0A1M7DEC3-F1
#
_entry.id   AF-A0A1M7DEC3-F1
#
_cell.length_a   1.000
_cell.length_b   1.000
_cell.length_c   1.000
_cell.angle_alpha   90.00
_cell.angle_beta   90.00
_cell.angle_gamma   90.00
#
_symmetry.space_group_name_H-M   'P 1'
#
loop_
_entity.id
_entity.type
_entity.pdbx_description
1 polymer ?
#
loop_
_entity_poly.entity_id
_entity_poly.type
_entity_poly.pdbx_seq_one_letter_code
_entity_poly.pdbx_strand_id
1 'polypeptide(L)'
;MKILGYSERGIINSLIFSIGEDKQLMREFIKLINIPEIEESEKIITDYTILLEQSFSRFGDSDLVIIIEYEDPKDKKVLFIEGKVKTSQSKKWYLERQFEKFEREEKYTGSSSNLFFQLHLKKLLFDNCALKDFNNGIEEPRYKENRKIGRNEVVLQAVKFVIDCKKAFYIGLIPASEEDIENFGRKTDFDIHFLSWERVYNFCVKEEKLKKVIEIFKFNEGQIF
;
A
#
# COMPACT_ATOMS: atom_id res chain seq x y z
N MET A 1 -11.07 -26.70 9.86
CA MET A 1 -10.67 -25.53 10.67
C MET A 1 -10.95 -24.27 9.86
N LYS A 2 -11.59 -23.26 10.46
CA LYS A 2 -11.94 -21.99 9.79
C LYS A 2 -11.08 -20.87 10.37
N ILE A 3 -10.37 -20.13 9.53
CA ILE A 3 -9.50 -19.00 9.93
C ILE A 3 -10.04 -17.75 9.23
N LEU A 4 -10.36 -16.71 10.01
CA LEU A 4 -10.95 -15.47 9.51
C LEU A 4 -10.13 -14.28 9.99
N GLY A 5 -9.56 -13.53 9.05
CA GLY A 5 -8.91 -12.26 9.32
C GLY A 5 -9.93 -11.13 9.35
N TYR A 6 -9.73 -10.15 10.23
CA TYR A 6 -10.55 -8.94 10.32
C TYR A 6 -9.83 -7.76 9.66
N SER A 7 -10.61 -6.81 9.11
CA SER A 7 -10.15 -5.57 8.44
C SER A 7 -9.36 -5.79 7.15
N GLU A 8 -8.90 -4.68 6.55
CA GLU A 8 -7.96 -4.67 5.41
C GLU A 8 -6.77 -5.60 5.62
N ARG A 9 -6.18 -5.61 6.82
CA ARG A 9 -4.99 -6.41 7.14
C ARG A 9 -5.26 -7.89 7.12
N GLY A 10 -6.41 -8.32 7.65
CA GLY A 10 -6.83 -9.72 7.61
C GLY A 10 -6.97 -10.25 6.19
N ILE A 11 -7.46 -9.42 5.27
CA ILE A 11 -7.62 -9.77 3.85
C ILE A 11 -6.26 -9.80 3.16
N ILE A 12 -5.45 -8.74 3.33
CA ILE A 12 -4.11 -8.62 2.73
C ILE A 12 -3.22 -9.78 3.15
N ASN A 13 -3.14 -10.07 4.45
CA ASN A 13 -2.32 -11.16 4.96
C ASN A 13 -2.77 -12.49 4.36
N SER A 14 -4.08 -12.77 4.34
CA SER A 14 -4.61 -14.00 3.75
C SER A 14 -4.31 -14.11 2.26
N LEU A 15 -4.46 -13.01 1.52
CA LEU A 15 -4.14 -12.95 0.09
C LEU A 15 -2.67 -13.31 -0.14
N ILE A 16 -1.75 -12.62 0.54
CA ILE A 16 -0.31 -12.80 0.36
C ILE A 16 0.14 -14.20 0.81
N PHE A 17 -0.34 -14.71 1.94
CA PHE A 17 -0.04 -16.08 2.36
C PHE A 17 -0.63 -17.14 1.42
N SER A 18 -1.79 -16.87 0.81
CA SER A 18 -2.39 -17.79 -0.17
C SER A 18 -1.67 -17.76 -1.51
N ILE A 19 -1.15 -16.61 -1.93
CA ILE A 19 -0.24 -16.50 -3.08
C ILE A 19 1.05 -17.27 -2.77
N GLY A 20 1.65 -17.05 -1.61
CA GLY A 20 2.88 -17.71 -1.17
C GLY A 20 4.03 -17.46 -2.14
N GLU A 21 4.73 -18.53 -2.52
CA GLU A 21 5.90 -18.47 -3.43
C GLU A 21 5.53 -18.45 -4.93
N ASP A 22 4.25 -18.34 -5.26
CA ASP A 22 3.78 -18.34 -6.65
C ASP A 22 4.02 -16.99 -7.33
N LYS A 23 5.18 -16.88 -7.97
CA LYS A 23 5.63 -15.67 -8.65
C LYS A 23 4.73 -15.25 -9.81
N GLN A 24 4.07 -16.20 -10.48
CA GLN A 24 3.14 -15.87 -11.56
C GLN A 24 1.87 -15.25 -10.99
N LEU A 25 1.30 -15.86 -9.96
CA LEU A 25 0.10 -15.34 -9.31
C LEU A 25 0.37 -13.98 -8.63
N MET A 26 1.55 -13.78 -8.05
CA MET A 26 1.99 -12.47 -7.55
C MET A 26 2.06 -11.43 -8.68
N ARG A 27 2.60 -11.79 -9.84
CA ARG A 27 2.64 -10.91 -11.02
C ARG A 27 1.24 -10.53 -11.47
N GLU A 28 0.32 -11.48 -11.51
CA GLU A 28 -1.08 -11.24 -11.89
C GLU A 28 -1.80 -10.33 -10.89
N PHE A 29 -1.53 -10.48 -9.59
CA PHE A 29 -2.02 -9.56 -8.57
C PHE A 29 -1.49 -8.13 -8.78
N ILE A 30 -0.19 -7.96 -9.03
CA ILE A 30 0.42 -6.63 -9.27
C ILE A 30 -0.15 -5.97 -10.53
N LYS A 31 -0.46 -6.74 -11.58
CA LYS A 31 -1.13 -6.26 -12.80
C LYS A 31 -2.56 -5.75 -12.56
N LEU A 32 -3.14 -5.99 -11.39
CA LEU A 32 -4.43 -5.35 -11.05
C LEU A 32 -4.28 -3.85 -10.80
N ILE A 33 -3.06 -3.36 -10.51
CA ILE A 33 -2.82 -1.96 -10.17
C ILE A 33 -2.74 -1.07 -11.43
N ASN A 34 -2.48 -1.65 -12.62
CA ASN A 34 -2.36 -0.92 -13.89
C ASN A 34 -1.26 0.16 -13.87
N ILE A 35 -0.02 -0.23 -13.55
CA ILE A 35 1.14 0.68 -13.59
C ILE A 35 1.90 0.43 -14.90
N PRO A 36 1.82 1.32 -15.92
CA PRO A 36 2.40 1.07 -17.25
C PRO A 36 3.89 0.74 -17.20
N GLU A 37 4.64 1.42 -16.33
CA GLU A 37 6.08 1.23 -16.19
C GLU A 37 6.48 -0.11 -15.59
N ILE A 38 5.53 -0.86 -15.02
CA ILE A 38 5.71 -2.24 -14.56
C ILE A 38 5.17 -3.21 -15.61
N GLU A 39 3.99 -2.93 -16.17
CA GLU A 39 3.29 -3.83 -17.09
C GLU A 39 3.90 -3.91 -18.48
N GLU A 40 4.34 -2.78 -19.01
CA GLU A 40 4.95 -2.64 -20.34
C GLU A 40 6.47 -2.78 -20.28
N SER A 41 7.02 -3.10 -19.11
CA SER A 41 8.47 -3.23 -18.95
C SER A 41 8.98 -4.50 -19.63
N GLU A 42 9.94 -4.33 -20.54
CA GLU A 42 10.71 -5.44 -21.11
C GLU A 42 11.66 -6.10 -20.09
N LYS A 43 11.79 -5.52 -18.90
CA LYS A 43 12.71 -6.00 -17.86
C LYS A 43 12.21 -7.30 -17.24
N ILE A 44 13.15 -8.22 -17.01
CA ILE A 44 12.86 -9.53 -16.43
C ILE A 44 12.76 -9.40 -14.92
N ILE A 45 11.55 -9.61 -14.38
CA ILE A 45 11.32 -9.77 -12.93
C ILE A 45 11.77 -11.18 -12.53
N THR A 46 12.67 -11.26 -11.55
CA THR A 46 13.25 -12.50 -11.02
C THR A 46 12.59 -12.94 -9.71
N ASP A 47 12.19 -11.98 -8.87
CA ASP A 47 11.61 -12.27 -7.56
C ASP A 47 10.77 -11.12 -6.99
N TYR A 48 10.19 -11.38 -5.81
CA TYR A 48 9.48 -10.41 -4.99
C TYR A 48 9.91 -10.51 -3.52
N THR A 49 10.24 -9.38 -2.91
CA THR A 49 10.37 -9.28 -1.45
C THR A 49 9.09 -8.65 -0.89
N ILE A 50 8.45 -9.30 0.09
CA ILE A 50 7.18 -8.88 0.66
C ILE A 50 7.34 -8.55 2.14
N LEU A 51 6.89 -7.36 2.55
CA LEU A 51 6.84 -6.93 3.95
C LEU A 51 5.38 -6.65 4.32
N LEU A 52 4.82 -7.45 5.24
CA LEU A 52 3.45 -7.33 5.72
C LEU A 52 3.41 -6.48 7.00
N GLU A 53 2.47 -5.54 7.06
CA GLU A 53 2.26 -4.65 8.22
C GLU A 53 3.56 -3.98 8.71
N GLN A 54 4.44 -3.64 7.77
CA GLN A 54 5.77 -3.15 8.10
C GLN A 54 5.71 -1.74 8.67
N SER A 55 6.18 -1.60 9.91
CA SER A 55 6.38 -0.29 10.51
C SER A 55 7.59 0.42 9.93
N PHE A 56 7.42 1.69 9.59
CA PHE A 56 8.52 2.63 9.31
C PHE A 56 8.62 3.71 10.40
N SER A 57 8.29 3.33 11.64
CA SER A 57 8.36 4.22 12.81
C SER A 57 7.52 5.49 12.59
N ARG A 58 8.10 6.68 12.72
CA ARG A 58 7.34 7.94 12.58
C ARG A 58 6.85 8.23 11.15
N PHE A 59 7.28 7.46 10.15
CA PHE A 59 6.76 7.50 8.78
C PHE A 59 5.53 6.58 8.59
N GLY A 60 4.96 6.10 9.71
CA GLY A 60 3.78 5.26 9.74
C GLY A 60 4.08 3.82 9.34
N ASP A 61 3.04 2.99 9.42
CA ASP A 61 3.09 1.60 8.99
C ASP A 61 2.53 1.50 7.57
N SER A 62 2.95 0.48 6.82
CA SER A 62 2.35 0.12 5.54
C SER A 62 1.64 -1.21 5.71
N ASP A 63 0.40 -1.32 5.26
CA ASP A 63 -0.32 -2.61 5.32
C ASP A 63 0.38 -3.66 4.46
N LEU A 64 0.94 -3.26 3.31
CA LEU A 64 1.75 -4.12 2.46
C LEU A 64 2.84 -3.32 1.73
N VAL A 65 4.05 -3.87 1.71
CA VAL A 65 5.15 -3.41 0.85
C VAL A 65 5.57 -4.55 -0.06
N ILE A 66 5.59 -4.30 -1.36
CA ILE A 66 6.10 -5.24 -2.37
C ILE A 66 7.32 -4.63 -3.03
N ILE A 67 8.43 -5.35 -3.04
CA ILE A 67 9.63 -4.97 -3.77
C ILE A 67 9.75 -5.93 -4.94
N ILE A 68 9.68 -5.38 -6.14
CA ILE A 68 9.85 -6.12 -7.38
C ILE A 68 11.34 -6.21 -7.68
N GLU A 69 11.86 -7.43 -7.71
CA GLU A 69 13.26 -7.70 -8.02
C GLU A 69 13.43 -8.02 -9.49
N TYR A 70 14.33 -7.30 -10.14
CA TYR A 70 14.66 -7.48 -11.55
C TYR A 70 16.06 -8.08 -11.69
N GLU A 71 16.36 -8.61 -12.86
CA GLU A 71 17.68 -9.15 -13.19
C GLU A 71 18.82 -8.13 -12.97
N ASP A 72 18.60 -6.84 -13.31
CA ASP A 72 19.46 -5.76 -12.83
C ASP A 72 18.99 -5.30 -11.44
N PRO A 73 19.78 -5.51 -10.36
CA PRO A 73 19.40 -5.10 -9.02
C PRO A 73 19.19 -3.59 -8.87
N LYS A 74 19.75 -2.77 -9.76
CA LYS A 74 19.55 -1.31 -9.78
C LYS A 74 18.18 -0.90 -10.28
N ASP A 75 17.40 -1.82 -10.83
CA ASP A 75 16.07 -1.55 -11.35
C ASP A 75 14.94 -1.95 -10.40
N LYS A 76 15.29 -2.37 -9.16
CA LYS A 76 14.30 -2.66 -8.11
C LYS A 76 13.30 -1.52 -7.97
N LYS A 77 12.02 -1.89 -7.85
CA LYS A 77 10.91 -0.95 -7.63
C LYS A 77 10.15 -1.38 -6.38
N VAL A 78 9.68 -0.41 -5.60
CA VAL A 78 8.89 -0.66 -4.40
C VAL A 78 7.47 -0.15 -4.58
N LEU A 79 6.49 -0.92 -4.11
CA LEU A 79 5.07 -0.60 -4.08
C LEU A 79 4.68 -0.50 -2.61
N PHE A 80 4.29 0.70 -2.18
CA PHE A 80 3.69 0.93 -0.88
C PHE A 80 2.17 0.88 -1.02
N ILE A 81 1.53 -0.09 -0.38
CA ILE A 81 0.09 -0.31 -0.45
C ILE A 81 -0.51 -0.01 0.93
N GLU A 82 -1.48 0.90 0.92
CA GLU A 82 -2.27 1.27 2.10
C GLU A 82 -3.72 0.87 1.90
N GLY A 83 -4.23 0.02 2.80
CA GLY A 83 -5.60 -0.45 2.80
C GLY A 83 -6.53 0.52 3.50
N LYS A 84 -7.75 0.64 2.98
CA LYS A 84 -8.86 1.28 3.69
C LYS A 84 -10.11 0.42 3.56
N VAL A 85 -10.94 0.48 4.58
CA VAL A 85 -12.28 -0.10 4.58
C VAL A 85 -13.29 0.95 5.05
N LYS A 86 -14.57 0.75 4.76
CA LYS A 86 -15.61 1.60 5.36
C LYS A 86 -15.72 1.25 6.85
N THR A 87 -15.79 2.28 7.69
CA THR A 87 -15.96 2.07 9.14
C THR A 87 -17.39 1.60 9.43
N SER A 88 -17.58 0.83 10.49
CA SER A 88 -18.92 0.33 10.90
C SER A 88 -19.94 1.44 11.14
N GLN A 89 -19.48 2.67 11.41
CA GLN A 89 -20.31 3.85 11.66
C GLN A 89 -20.67 4.61 10.38
N SER A 90 -19.99 4.33 9.26
CA SER A 90 -20.24 5.00 7.99
C SER A 90 -20.86 4.04 6.98
N LYS A 91 -21.96 4.47 6.34
CA LYS A 91 -22.60 3.69 5.29
C LYS A 91 -21.73 3.57 4.03
N LYS A 92 -20.84 4.54 3.81
CA LYS A 92 -19.98 4.64 2.62
C LYS A 92 -18.63 5.27 2.97
N TRP A 93 -17.61 4.89 2.23
CA TRP A 93 -16.31 5.55 2.22
C TRP A 93 -16.15 6.23 0.85
N TYR A 94 -15.71 7.48 0.84
CA TYR A 94 -15.65 8.29 -0.39
C TYR A 94 -14.24 8.80 -0.59
N LEU A 95 -13.66 8.51 -1.75
CA LEU A 95 -12.32 8.94 -2.12
C LEU A 95 -12.17 10.47 -2.08
N GLU A 96 -13.11 11.20 -2.70
CA GLU A 96 -13.13 12.67 -2.70
C GLU A 96 -13.13 13.25 -1.28
N ARG A 97 -13.94 12.69 -0.36
CA ARG A 97 -13.97 13.18 1.03
C ARG A 97 -12.66 12.91 1.77
N GLN A 98 -11.94 11.83 1.46
CA GLN A 98 -10.62 11.61 2.03
C GLN A 98 -9.61 12.61 1.49
N PHE A 99 -9.71 12.97 0.21
CA PHE A 99 -8.85 13.98 -0.38
C PHE A 99 -9.12 15.37 0.19
N GLU A 100 -10.39 15.78 0.29
CA GLU A 100 -10.77 17.06 0.91
C GLU A 100 -10.27 17.18 2.35
N LYS A 101 -10.32 16.09 3.13
CA LYS A 101 -9.77 16.04 4.49
C LYS A 101 -8.25 16.16 4.50
N PHE A 102 -7.58 15.62 3.50
CA PHE A 102 -6.14 15.75 3.34
C PHE A 102 -5.73 17.18 2.94
N GLU A 103 -6.54 17.87 2.14
CA GLU A 103 -6.28 19.27 1.76
C GLU A 103 -6.55 20.25 2.90
N ARG A 104 -7.55 19.97 3.73
CA ARG A 104 -7.78 20.75 4.95
C ARG A 104 -6.59 20.49 5.89
N GLU A 105 -5.79 21.51 6.18
CA GLU A 105 -4.67 21.45 7.13
C GLU A 105 -5.16 21.27 8.60
N GLU A 106 -5.98 20.25 8.85
CA GLU A 106 -6.48 19.90 10.19
C GLU A 106 -5.37 19.29 11.03
N LYS A 107 -5.49 19.38 12.36
CA LYS A 107 -4.48 18.86 13.31
C LYS A 107 -4.09 17.41 13.01
N TYR A 108 -2.80 17.11 13.12
CA TYR A 108 -2.18 15.80 12.86
C TYR A 108 -2.98 14.58 13.38
N THR A 109 -3.53 14.66 14.59
CA THR A 109 -4.29 13.55 15.21
C THR A 109 -5.50 13.10 14.39
N GLY A 110 -6.14 13.99 13.63
CA GLY A 110 -7.27 13.66 12.75
C GLY A 110 -6.86 13.12 11.36
N SER A 111 -5.61 13.35 10.97
CA SER A 111 -5.09 13.03 9.62
C SER A 111 -4.25 11.76 9.58
N SER A 112 -3.84 11.22 10.73
CA SER A 112 -2.92 10.07 10.81
C SER A 112 -3.43 8.79 10.12
N SER A 113 -4.75 8.58 10.06
CA SER A 113 -5.39 7.44 9.38
C SER A 113 -5.93 7.78 7.98
N ASN A 114 -5.70 9.01 7.51
CA ASN A 114 -6.09 9.42 6.17
C ASN A 114 -5.17 8.76 5.13
N LEU A 115 -5.78 8.17 4.10
CA LEU A 115 -5.08 7.46 3.03
C LEU A 115 -3.95 8.29 2.40
N PHE A 116 -4.26 9.52 1.97
CA PHE A 116 -3.32 10.38 1.26
C PHE A 116 -2.16 10.80 2.17
N PHE A 117 -2.45 11.07 3.44
CA PHE A 117 -1.41 11.41 4.40
C PHE A 117 -0.49 10.24 4.70
N GLN A 118 -1.02 9.02 4.86
CA GLN A 118 -0.20 7.83 5.07
C GLN A 118 0.71 7.54 3.86
N LEU A 119 0.18 7.66 2.63
CA LEU A 119 1.00 7.53 1.42
C LEU A 119 2.03 8.65 1.28
N HIS A 120 1.67 9.89 1.63
CA HIS A 120 2.61 11.01 1.70
C HIS A 120 3.77 10.72 2.65
N LEU A 121 3.53 10.09 3.81
CA LEU A 121 4.62 9.68 4.71
C LEU A 121 5.55 8.64 4.08
N LYS A 122 5.05 7.73 3.22
CA LYS A 122 5.90 6.78 2.46
C LYS A 122 6.72 7.48 1.41
N LYS A 123 6.14 8.48 0.75
CA LYS A 123 6.90 9.34 -0.15
C LYS A 123 8.00 10.09 0.57
N LEU A 124 7.68 10.72 1.70
CA LEU A 124 8.67 11.43 2.50
C LEU A 124 9.79 10.49 2.96
N LEU A 125 9.47 9.26 3.35
CA LEU A 125 10.47 8.24 3.65
C LEU A 125 11.37 7.96 2.45
N PHE A 126 10.78 7.62 1.30
CA PHE A 126 11.51 7.18 0.11
C PHE A 126 12.40 8.28 -0.49
N ASP A 127 11.88 9.49 -0.62
CA ASP A 127 12.62 10.63 -1.19
C ASP A 127 13.85 11.00 -0.35
N ASN A 128 13.83 10.67 0.95
CA ASN A 128 14.92 10.98 1.87
C ASN A 128 15.81 9.77 2.20
N CYS A 129 15.59 8.62 1.56
CA CYS A 129 16.43 7.43 1.72
C CYS A 129 17.91 7.70 1.38
N ALA A 130 18.18 8.57 0.41
CA ALA A 130 19.53 8.94 -0.02
C ALA A 130 20.30 9.75 1.02
N LEU A 131 19.60 10.50 1.89
CA LEU A 131 20.25 11.34 2.91
C LEU A 131 20.92 10.51 4.00
N LYS A 132 20.55 9.22 4.16
CA LYS A 132 21.06 8.25 5.15
C LYS A 132 21.04 8.77 6.61
N ASP A 133 20.45 9.92 6.87
CA ASP A 133 20.47 10.61 8.15
C ASP A 133 19.07 10.69 8.77
N PHE A 134 18.42 9.52 8.88
CA PHE A 134 17.17 9.38 9.63
C PHE A 134 17.35 9.62 11.15
N ASN A 135 18.59 9.83 11.63
CA ASN A 135 18.89 10.10 13.03
C ASN A 135 18.58 11.55 13.41
N ASN A 136 18.98 12.50 12.55
CA ASN A 136 18.65 13.91 12.73
C ASN A 136 17.16 14.18 12.49
N GLY A 137 16.56 13.36 11.64
CA GLY A 137 15.13 13.36 11.35
C GLY A 137 14.78 14.33 10.22
N ILE A 138 13.62 14.10 9.61
CA ILE A 138 13.13 14.81 8.44
C ILE A 138 11.88 15.57 8.85
N GLU A 139 11.87 16.89 8.67
CA GLU A 139 10.67 17.69 8.92
C GLU A 139 9.59 17.35 7.87
N GLU A 140 8.44 16.89 8.34
CA GLU A 140 7.26 16.71 7.51
C GLU A 140 6.63 18.09 7.24
N PRO A 141 6.44 18.48 5.96
CA PRO A 141 6.19 19.87 5.60
C PRO A 141 4.85 20.43 6.07
N ARG A 142 3.80 19.60 6.18
CA ARG A 142 2.42 20.02 6.49
C ARG A 142 2.22 20.31 7.97
N TYR A 143 2.68 19.42 8.84
CA TYR A 143 2.49 19.54 10.28
C TYR A 143 3.75 19.93 11.05
N LYS A 144 4.87 20.12 10.35
CA LYS A 144 6.17 20.49 10.95
C LYS A 144 6.65 19.48 11.99
N GLU A 145 6.20 18.24 11.84
CA GLU A 145 6.57 17.13 12.70
C GLU A 145 7.90 16.53 12.25
N ASN A 146 8.88 16.48 13.14
CA ASN A 146 10.17 15.86 12.84
C ASN A 146 10.06 14.33 12.85
N ARG A 147 10.19 13.68 11.69
CA ARG A 147 10.04 12.23 11.49
C ARG A 147 11.38 11.52 11.58
N LYS A 148 11.45 10.46 12.38
CA LYS A 148 12.65 9.66 12.63
C LYS A 148 12.34 8.18 12.46
N ILE A 149 13.28 7.43 11.90
CA ILE A 149 13.22 5.96 11.85
C ILE A 149 13.48 5.35 13.23
N GLY A 150 14.37 5.98 14.01
CA GLY A 150 14.81 5.44 15.29
C GLY A 150 15.87 4.35 15.12
N ARG A 151 16.01 3.48 16.13
CA ARG A 151 17.09 2.48 16.22
C ARG A 151 16.59 1.03 16.23
N ASN A 152 15.30 0.80 15.97
CA ASN A 152 14.74 -0.55 15.95
C ASN A 152 15.34 -1.32 14.76
N GLU A 153 15.98 -2.45 15.03
CA GLU A 153 16.72 -3.21 14.02
C GLU A 153 15.83 -3.77 12.91
N VAL A 154 14.61 -4.20 13.23
CA VAL A 154 13.65 -4.72 12.24
C VAL A 154 13.23 -3.60 11.29
N VAL A 155 12.94 -2.41 11.82
CA VAL A 155 12.61 -1.23 10.99
C VAL A 155 13.82 -0.85 10.12
N LEU A 156 15.04 -0.85 10.67
CA LEU A 156 16.24 -0.53 9.91
C LEU A 156 16.52 -1.55 8.80
N GLN A 157 16.24 -2.84 9.04
CA GLN A 157 16.33 -3.87 8.00
C GLN A 157 15.30 -3.65 6.89
N ALA A 158 14.05 -3.36 7.23
CA ALA A 158 13.01 -3.03 6.25
C ALA A 158 13.40 -1.82 5.39
N VAL A 159 13.94 -0.76 6.01
CA VAL A 159 14.42 0.44 5.29
C VAL A 159 15.54 0.09 4.30
N LYS A 160 16.45 -0.85 4.63
CA LYS A 160 17.51 -1.28 3.71
C LYS A 160 16.97 -1.89 2.42
N PHE A 161 15.88 -2.65 2.49
CA PHE A 161 15.27 -3.19 1.27
C PHE A 161 14.68 -2.09 0.36
N VAL A 162 14.19 -1.01 0.97
CA VAL A 162 13.56 0.11 0.28
C VAL A 162 14.59 1.08 -0.32
N ILE A 163 15.67 1.42 0.39
CA ILE A 163 16.60 2.49 -0.02
C ILE A 163 17.35 2.20 -1.33
N ASP A 164 17.49 0.91 -1.67
CA ASP A 164 18.17 0.47 -2.89
C ASP A 164 17.22 0.40 -4.10
N CYS A 165 15.91 0.65 -3.89
CA CYS A 165 14.95 0.71 -4.97
C CYS A 165 15.11 2.01 -5.76
N LYS A 166 15.05 1.89 -7.09
CA LYS A 166 15.15 3.01 -8.03
C LYS A 166 13.93 3.89 -8.08
N LYS A 167 12.74 3.30 -7.87
CA LYS A 167 11.47 4.00 -7.93
C LYS A 167 10.48 3.42 -6.93
N ALA A 168 9.64 4.28 -6.38
CA ALA A 168 8.52 3.93 -5.52
C ALA A 168 7.19 4.25 -6.19
N PHE A 169 6.19 3.43 -5.91
CA PHE A 169 4.78 3.61 -6.26
C PHE A 169 3.95 3.60 -5.00
N TYR A 170 2.88 4.40 -5.00
CA TYR A 170 1.99 4.59 -3.85
C TYR A 170 0.58 4.18 -4.25
N ILE A 171 0.02 3.21 -3.54
CA ILE A 171 -1.22 2.55 -3.93
C ILE A 171 -2.22 2.61 -2.79
N GLY A 172 -3.41 3.13 -3.07
CA GLY A 172 -4.55 2.99 -2.19
C GLY A 172 -5.37 1.76 -2.57
N LEU A 173 -5.47 0.78 -1.66
CA LEU A 173 -6.38 -0.36 -1.77
C LEU A 173 -7.68 -0.05 -1.03
N ILE A 174 -8.74 0.29 -1.76
CA ILE A 174 -9.86 1.07 -1.24
C ILE A 174 -11.25 0.47 -1.53
N PRO A 175 -12.27 0.79 -0.72
CA PRO A 175 -13.64 0.32 -0.90
C PRO A 175 -14.44 1.34 -1.74
N ALA A 176 -13.86 1.75 -2.87
CA ALA A 176 -14.49 2.61 -3.86
C ALA A 176 -14.74 1.79 -5.14
N SER A 177 -15.77 2.17 -5.91
CA SER A 177 -16.02 1.54 -7.21
C SER A 177 -14.94 1.96 -8.23
N GLU A 178 -14.78 1.18 -9.30
CA GLU A 178 -13.90 1.56 -10.41
C GLU A 178 -14.37 2.90 -11.04
N GLU A 179 -15.68 3.13 -11.14
CA GLU A 179 -16.24 4.40 -11.62
C GLU A 179 -15.83 5.59 -10.73
N ASP A 180 -15.86 5.43 -9.40
CA ASP A 180 -15.43 6.49 -8.48
C ASP A 180 -13.92 6.75 -8.60
N ILE A 181 -13.11 5.72 -8.88
CA ILE A 181 -11.67 5.83 -9.11
C ILE A 181 -11.38 6.53 -10.44
N GLU A 182 -12.05 6.13 -11.53
CA GLU A 182 -11.87 6.72 -12.86
C GLU A 182 -12.29 8.19 -12.90
N ASN A 183 -13.35 8.54 -12.17
CA ASN A 183 -13.84 9.92 -12.08
C ASN A 183 -13.07 10.79 -11.08
N PHE A 184 -12.10 10.23 -10.35
CA PHE A 184 -11.30 10.99 -9.39
C PHE A 184 -10.29 11.89 -10.11
N GLY A 185 -10.68 13.15 -10.34
CA GLY A 185 -9.87 14.12 -11.09
C GLY A 185 -8.86 14.93 -10.27
N ARG A 186 -8.80 14.74 -8.95
CA ARG A 186 -7.89 15.48 -8.06
C ARG A 186 -6.47 14.92 -8.12
N LYS A 187 -5.47 15.78 -7.92
CA LYS A 187 -4.06 15.40 -8.00
C LYS A 187 -3.29 15.80 -6.74
N THR A 188 -2.43 14.91 -6.29
CA THR A 188 -1.35 15.19 -5.33
C THR A 188 -0.09 15.67 -6.05
N ASP A 189 0.93 16.07 -5.29
CA ASP A 189 2.28 16.42 -5.78
C ASP A 189 3.10 15.21 -6.25
N PHE A 190 2.53 14.01 -6.14
CA PHE A 190 3.06 12.75 -6.61
C PHE A 190 1.93 11.85 -7.10
N ASP A 191 2.26 10.85 -7.91
CA ASP A 191 1.27 9.93 -8.44
C ASP A 191 0.83 8.90 -7.39
N ILE A 192 -0.48 8.75 -7.24
CA ILE A 192 -1.11 7.72 -6.42
C ILE A 192 -1.95 6.86 -7.36
N HIS A 193 -1.74 5.55 -7.30
CA HIS A 193 -2.57 4.57 -7.97
C HIS A 193 -3.66 4.06 -7.01
N PHE A 194 -4.78 3.64 -7.57
CA PHE A 194 -5.87 3.08 -6.78
C PHE A 194 -6.22 1.69 -7.29
N LEU A 195 -6.49 0.79 -6.35
CA LEU A 195 -6.96 -0.56 -6.59
C LEU A 195 -8.23 -0.76 -5.76
N SER A 196 -9.36 -1.11 -6.38
CA SER A 196 -10.55 -1.45 -5.60
C SER A 196 -10.44 -2.83 -4.99
N TRP A 197 -11.06 -3.00 -3.82
CA TRP A 197 -11.26 -4.33 -3.26
C TRP A 197 -12.12 -5.24 -4.14
N GLU A 198 -13.06 -4.67 -4.90
CA GLU A 198 -13.89 -5.41 -5.84
C GLU A 198 -13.03 -6.10 -6.91
N ARG A 199 -12.04 -5.37 -7.45
CA ARG A 199 -11.10 -5.93 -8.43
C ARG A 199 -10.24 -7.05 -7.84
N VAL A 200 -9.77 -6.88 -6.60
CA VAL A 200 -9.03 -7.94 -5.88
C VAL A 200 -9.91 -9.16 -5.61
N TYR A 201 -11.17 -8.95 -5.21
CA TYR A 201 -12.13 -10.03 -5.01
C TYR A 201 -12.38 -10.80 -6.30
N ASN A 202 -12.62 -10.10 -7.41
CA ASN A 202 -12.84 -10.70 -8.73
C ASN A 202 -11.62 -11.49 -9.24
N PHE A 203 -10.41 -11.06 -8.91
CA PHE A 203 -9.20 -11.83 -9.12
C PHE A 203 -9.21 -13.12 -8.28
N CYS A 204 -9.49 -13.02 -6.97
CA CYS A 204 -9.54 -14.19 -6.09
C CYS A 204 -10.58 -15.24 -6.52
N VAL A 205 -11.73 -14.82 -7.05
CA VAL A 205 -12.80 -15.72 -7.53
C VAL A 205 -12.35 -16.60 -8.69
N LYS A 206 -11.43 -16.11 -9.52
CA LYS A 206 -10.94 -16.84 -10.70
C LYS A 206 -9.87 -17.88 -10.34
N GLU A 207 -9.27 -17.77 -9.15
CA GLU A 207 -8.10 -18.52 -8.75
C GLU A 207 -8.43 -19.55 -7.65
N GLU A 208 -8.32 -20.84 -8.00
CA GLU A 208 -8.62 -21.95 -7.08
C GLU A 208 -7.82 -21.84 -5.76
N LYS A 209 -6.56 -21.40 -5.86
CA LYS A 209 -5.65 -21.22 -4.72
C LYS A 209 -6.14 -20.16 -3.72
N LEU A 210 -6.92 -19.19 -4.20
CA LEU A 210 -7.39 -18.04 -3.43
C LEU A 210 -8.79 -18.23 -2.85
N LYS A 211 -9.40 -19.42 -2.98
CA LYS A 211 -10.74 -19.73 -2.43
C LYS A 211 -10.89 -19.38 -0.95
N LYS A 212 -9.84 -19.61 -0.14
CA LYS A 212 -9.88 -19.26 1.29
C LYS A 212 -9.92 -17.76 1.54
N VAL A 213 -9.32 -16.96 0.65
CA VAL A 213 -9.36 -15.50 0.71
C VAL A 213 -10.78 -14.99 0.49
N ILE A 214 -11.55 -15.64 -0.41
CA ILE A 214 -12.96 -15.32 -0.68
C ILE A 214 -13.80 -15.45 0.60
N GLU A 215 -13.56 -16.46 1.44
CA GLU A 215 -14.29 -16.61 2.71
C GLU A 215 -14.03 -15.44 3.67
N ILE A 216 -12.83 -14.87 3.63
CA ILE A 216 -12.47 -13.71 4.45
C ILE A 216 -13.07 -12.42 3.89
N PHE A 217 -13.11 -12.27 2.56
CA PHE A 217 -13.88 -11.18 1.93
C PHE A 217 -15.34 -11.22 2.36
N LYS A 218 -15.98 -12.39 2.32
CA LYS A 218 -17.37 -12.57 2.78
C LYS A 218 -17.55 -12.24 4.26
N PHE A 219 -16.60 -12.64 5.10
CA PHE A 219 -16.64 -12.30 6.53
C PHE A 219 -16.57 -10.79 6.79
N ASN A 220 -15.91 -10.03 5.92
CA ASN A 220 -15.71 -8.59 6.02
C ASN A 220 -16.59 -7.79 5.02
N GLU A 221 -17.61 -8.41 4.40
CA GLU A 221 -18.39 -7.79 3.31
C GLU A 221 -19.00 -6.43 3.70
N GLY A 222 -19.44 -6.33 4.96
CA GLY A 222 -19.98 -5.12 5.55
C GLY A 222 -18.96 -4.01 5.78
N GLN A 223 -17.70 -4.18 5.37
CA GLN A 223 -16.63 -3.18 5.44
C GLN A 223 -15.96 -2.92 4.08
N ILE A 224 -16.02 -3.88 3.16
CA ILE A 224 -15.25 -3.86 1.90
C ILE A 224 -16.06 -3.34 0.72
N PHE A 225 -17.33 -3.77 0.62
CA PHE A 225 -18.24 -3.45 -0.49
C PHE A 225 -19.18 -2.29 -0.14
#